data_AF-A0A6A6L3M8-F1
#
_entry.id   AF-A0A6A6L3M8-F1
#
_cell.length_a   1.000
_cell.length_b   1.000
_cell.length_c   1.000
_cell.angle_alpha   90.00
_cell.angle_beta   90.00
_cell.angle_gamma   90.00
#
_symmetry.space_group_name_H-M   'P 1'
#
loop_
_entity.id
_entity.type
_entity.pdbx_description
1 polymer ?
#
loop_
_entity_poly.entity_id
_entity_poly.type
_entity_poly.pdbx_seq_one_letter_code
_entity_poly.pdbx_strand_id
1 'polypeptide(L)'
;MPVPTCRYSLMSYTVQLGFIQNGLLFSVGSLSTSVKSVGHEQKQYSYTVSYLVNSCAFSIESAESIYKKVNFESPDRPDAVVSLLTEYGFMKYHISRLIRKAPQLLLANPTKTLLPKIEFLRSIGASGSILREVGMPQSIISYLLVQNPYIACMKPAKFRQLVNKVIEIGFDLLKFTFTHALGFLSRPNVWQQRIKVYKSSGLSEDEILLAFRKFLLCMDLSVKKITKNMDFLVNKMGWLPADVARAPCVLCYSLEKRIVPRCSVVKVLLLKESISKKVKFESPDKPDAVVSILTDYGLTKYDISRLIKRSPELILANPTKTLLPKLEFLRSIGVSGSILGQTLFGILLFAYSFELRIIPCYNILKSVLVSDVKVVKSLKCISEIDFCSLLENMLLKLDLTL
;
A
#
# COMPACT_ATOMS: atom_id res chain seq x y z
N MET A 1 10.73 -2.34 -37.02
CA MET A 1 10.50 -1.27 -36.01
C MET A 1 10.98 -1.77 -34.66
N PRO A 2 12.10 -1.26 -34.13
CA PRO A 2 12.65 -1.70 -32.85
C PRO A 2 12.13 -0.88 -31.66
N VAL A 3 12.04 -1.56 -30.53
CA VAL A 3 11.52 -1.12 -29.23
C VAL A 3 12.53 -0.20 -28.52
N PRO A 4 12.13 0.94 -27.91
CA PRO A 4 13.08 1.81 -27.23
C PRO A 4 13.49 1.24 -25.86
N THR A 5 14.75 0.84 -25.74
CA THR A 5 15.42 0.54 -24.46
C THR A 5 15.88 1.83 -23.80
N CYS A 6 15.38 2.12 -22.60
CA CYS A 6 15.82 3.24 -21.78
C CYS A 6 17.18 2.91 -21.13
N ARG A 7 18.26 3.51 -21.63
CA ARG A 7 19.59 3.47 -20.98
C ARG A 7 19.63 4.55 -19.89
N TYR A 8 19.79 4.13 -18.64
CA TYR A 8 20.13 5.05 -17.56
C TYR A 8 21.62 5.41 -17.64
N SER A 9 21.92 6.69 -17.82
CA SER A 9 23.27 7.26 -17.74
C SER A 9 23.78 7.23 -16.29
N LEU A 10 24.91 6.55 -16.07
CA LEU A 10 25.70 6.67 -14.85
C LEU A 10 26.69 7.82 -15.05
N MET A 11 26.50 8.93 -14.32
CA MET A 11 27.53 9.96 -14.24
C MET A 11 28.65 9.48 -13.30
N SER A 12 29.75 9.05 -13.91
CA SER A 12 31.05 8.87 -13.27
C SER A 12 31.70 10.24 -13.09
N TYR A 13 31.96 10.64 -11.84
CA TYR A 13 32.85 11.77 -11.55
C TYR A 13 34.22 11.23 -11.13
N THR A 14 35.14 11.21 -12.09
CA THR A 14 36.58 11.08 -11.87
C THR A 14 37.16 12.44 -11.49
N VAL A 15 37.73 12.57 -10.29
CA VAL A 15 38.55 13.74 -9.92
C VAL A 15 39.97 13.50 -10.40
N GLN A 16 40.41 14.27 -11.40
CA GLN A 16 41.80 14.32 -11.84
C GLN A 16 42.65 15.07 -10.80
N LEU A 17 43.78 14.46 -10.43
CA LEU A 17 44.89 15.09 -9.71
C LEU A 17 45.64 16.02 -10.67
N GLY A 18 45.65 17.32 -10.38
CA GLY A 18 46.49 18.31 -11.04
C GLY A 18 47.55 18.85 -10.09
N PHE A 19 48.81 18.50 -10.33
CA PHE A 19 49.99 19.13 -9.74
C PHE A 19 50.16 20.55 -10.31
N ILE A 20 50.48 21.53 -9.45
CA ILE A 20 51.19 22.74 -9.86
C ILE A 20 52.30 23.01 -8.85
N GLN A 21 53.54 22.81 -9.30
CA GLN A 21 54.74 23.49 -8.77
C GLN A 21 54.84 24.85 -9.46
N ASN A 22 55.10 25.91 -8.69
CA ASN A 22 56.13 26.91 -8.99
C ASN A 22 56.21 27.92 -7.83
N GLY A 23 57.42 28.09 -7.30
CA GLY A 23 57.72 29.09 -6.28
C GLY A 23 58.02 30.47 -6.88
N LEU A 24 58.03 31.47 -6.01
CA LEU A 24 58.92 32.63 -6.06
C LEU A 24 58.95 33.30 -4.68
N LEU A 25 60.17 33.64 -4.28
CA LEU A 25 60.60 34.30 -3.06
C LEU A 25 60.01 35.71 -2.94
N PHE A 26 59.44 36.09 -1.79
CA PHE A 26 59.50 37.47 -1.31
C PHE A 26 59.70 37.54 0.21
N SER A 27 60.62 38.45 0.53
CA SER A 27 61.18 38.90 1.81
C SER A 27 60.21 38.99 3.00
N VAL A 28 60.71 38.57 4.16
CA VAL A 28 60.07 38.76 5.47
C VAL A 28 60.29 40.20 5.91
N GLY A 29 59.33 41.08 5.59
CA GLY A 29 59.21 42.42 6.16
C GLY A 29 58.33 42.38 7.41
N SER A 30 58.91 42.65 8.57
CA SER A 30 58.21 42.76 9.85
C SER A 30 57.09 43.79 9.79
N LEU A 31 55.84 43.34 9.94
CA LEU A 31 54.73 44.19 10.35
C LEU A 31 54.14 43.62 11.64
N SER A 32 54.56 44.21 12.77
CA SER A 32 53.97 43.99 14.08
C SER A 32 52.51 44.44 14.05
N THR A 33 51.62 43.48 13.88
CA THR A 33 50.20 43.65 14.23
C THR A 33 49.99 42.89 15.52
N SER A 34 49.61 43.62 16.57
CA SER A 34 49.17 43.04 17.84
C SER A 34 47.99 42.11 17.57
N VAL A 35 48.28 40.82 17.43
CA VAL A 35 47.29 39.78 17.66
C VAL A 35 46.97 39.86 19.14
N LYS A 36 45.84 40.50 19.48
CA LYS A 36 45.21 40.30 20.78
C LYS A 36 45.10 38.79 20.97
N SER A 37 45.77 38.27 21.99
CA SER A 37 45.55 36.92 22.46
C SER A 37 44.06 36.77 22.70
N VAL A 38 43.38 36.00 21.84
CA VAL A 38 42.07 35.48 22.19
C VAL A 38 42.36 34.50 23.30
N GLY A 39 42.13 34.92 24.54
CA GLY A 39 42.20 34.05 25.69
C GLY A 39 41.32 32.84 25.40
N HIS A 40 41.90 31.65 25.39
CA HIS A 40 41.11 30.45 25.59
C HIS A 40 40.55 30.55 27.01
N GLU A 41 39.34 31.08 27.15
CA GLU A 41 38.50 30.75 28.30
C GLU A 41 38.42 29.23 28.33
N GLN A 42 39.10 28.60 29.28
CA GLN A 42 38.88 27.21 29.61
C GLN A 42 37.45 27.11 30.15
N LYS A 43 36.47 26.96 29.26
CA LYS A 43 35.14 26.51 29.65
C LYS A 43 35.33 25.20 30.39
N GLN A 44 35.08 25.23 31.69
CA GLN A 44 35.11 24.03 32.52
C GLN A 44 33.90 23.17 32.13
N TYR A 45 34.09 22.31 31.14
CA TYR A 45 33.07 21.38 30.71
C TYR A 45 32.80 20.36 31.83
N SER A 46 31.55 19.91 31.94
CA SER A 46 31.21 18.83 32.88
C SER A 46 32.05 17.58 32.58
N TYR A 47 32.25 16.76 33.61
CA TYR A 47 33.01 15.51 33.47
C TYR A 47 32.51 14.66 32.30
N THR A 48 31.18 14.52 32.18
CA THR A 48 30.53 13.79 31.08
C THR A 48 30.86 14.36 29.70
N VAL A 49 30.84 15.69 29.52
CA VAL A 49 31.16 16.31 28.22
C VAL A 49 32.62 16.04 27.85
N SER A 50 33.53 16.21 28.82
CA SER A 50 34.95 15.92 28.64
C SER A 50 35.20 14.46 28.26
N TYR A 51 34.53 13.52 28.94
CA TYR A 51 34.58 12.09 28.62
C TYR A 51 34.09 11.80 27.20
N LEU A 52 32.94 12.37 26.80
CA LEU A 52 32.35 12.12 25.48
C LEU A 52 33.23 12.65 24.34
N VAL A 53 33.89 13.80 24.53
CA VAL A 53 34.82 14.36 23.54
C VAL A 53 36.09 13.52 23.48
N ASN A 54 36.74 13.30 24.61
CA ASN A 54 38.07 12.70 24.66
C ASN A 54 38.05 11.18 24.41
N SER A 55 37.14 10.46 25.06
CA SER A 55 37.08 8.98 25.02
C SER A 55 36.20 8.47 23.89
N CYS A 56 35.06 9.13 23.63
CA CYS A 56 34.09 8.69 22.62
C CYS A 56 34.21 9.40 21.26
N ALA A 57 35.13 10.37 21.12
CA ALA A 57 35.40 11.15 19.91
C ALA A 57 34.18 11.90 19.34
N PHE A 58 33.34 12.46 20.22
CA PHE A 58 32.27 13.37 19.81
C PHE A 58 32.79 14.81 19.63
N SER A 59 32.12 15.58 18.77
CA SER A 59 32.29 17.03 18.78
C SER A 59 31.73 17.61 20.08
N ILE A 60 32.18 18.80 20.47
CA ILE A 60 31.72 19.49 21.68
C ILE A 60 30.19 19.67 21.63
N GLU A 61 29.64 20.09 20.50
CA GLU A 61 28.19 20.31 20.34
C GLU A 61 27.40 19.01 20.49
N SER A 62 27.92 17.91 19.94
CA SER A 62 27.31 16.59 20.07
C SER A 62 27.38 16.09 21.51
N ALA A 63 28.51 16.29 22.19
CA ALA A 63 28.71 15.91 23.57
C ALA A 63 27.77 16.68 24.51
N GLU A 64 27.59 17.98 24.31
CA GLU A 64 26.62 18.80 25.07
C GLU A 64 25.17 18.34 24.84
N SER A 65 24.81 17.96 23.61
CA SER A 65 23.49 17.39 23.30
C SER A 65 23.25 16.05 24.01
N ILE A 66 24.27 15.22 24.12
CA ILE A 66 24.24 13.92 24.82
C ILE A 66 24.20 14.14 26.34
N TYR A 67 24.99 15.09 26.87
CA TYR A 67 25.02 15.47 28.28
C TYR A 67 23.64 15.87 28.82
N LYS A 68 22.83 16.57 28.01
CA LYS A 68 21.44 16.88 28.37
C LYS A 68 20.56 15.64 28.63
N LYS A 69 20.98 14.46 28.14
CA LYS A 69 20.25 13.19 28.27
C LYS A 69 20.86 12.25 29.29
N VAL A 70 22.17 12.33 29.53
CA VAL A 70 22.90 11.47 30.47
C VAL A 70 23.97 12.26 31.19
N ASN A 71 24.09 12.06 32.50
CA ASN A 71 25.15 12.65 33.31
C ASN A 71 25.77 11.58 34.22
N PHE A 72 27.09 11.63 34.37
CA PHE A 72 27.90 10.80 35.25
C PHE A 72 29.20 11.52 35.62
N GLU A 73 29.77 11.12 36.76
CA GLU A 73 31.00 11.70 37.33
C GLU A 73 32.17 10.71 37.38
N SER A 74 31.93 9.46 36.98
CA SER A 74 32.94 8.40 36.94
C SER A 74 32.95 7.69 35.58
N PRO A 75 34.12 7.24 35.09
CA PRO A 75 34.24 6.52 33.84
C PRO A 75 33.94 5.03 33.99
N ASP A 76 33.79 4.49 35.20
CA ASP A 76 33.77 3.04 35.46
C ASP A 76 32.70 2.29 34.65
N ARG A 77 31.47 2.81 34.61
CA ARG A 77 30.37 2.22 33.83
C ARG A 77 30.49 2.51 32.33
N PRO A 78 30.72 3.76 31.89
CA PRO A 78 31.00 4.07 30.48
C PRO A 78 32.11 3.19 29.88
N ASP A 79 33.23 3.04 30.57
CA ASP A 79 34.38 2.26 30.11
C ASP A 79 34.07 0.76 30.07
N ALA A 80 33.35 0.23 31.05
CA ALA A 80 32.89 -1.16 31.01
C ALA A 80 31.99 -1.44 29.80
N VAL A 81 31.11 -0.49 29.45
CA VAL A 81 30.23 -0.60 28.28
C VAL A 81 31.03 -0.55 26.97
N VAL A 82 31.94 0.42 26.84
CA VAL A 82 32.78 0.59 25.64
C VAL A 82 33.72 -0.61 25.47
N SER A 83 34.32 -1.09 26.56
CA SER A 83 35.23 -2.25 26.55
C SER A 83 34.50 -3.52 26.11
N LEU A 84 33.33 -3.81 26.69
CA LEU A 84 32.54 -4.98 26.30
C LEU A 84 32.12 -4.92 24.83
N LEU A 85 31.67 -3.76 24.34
CA LEU A 85 31.32 -3.62 22.92
C LEU A 85 32.55 -3.83 22.03
N THR A 86 33.71 -3.31 22.41
CA THR A 86 34.95 -3.45 21.64
C THR A 86 35.42 -4.91 21.60
N GLU A 87 35.42 -5.61 22.74
CA GLU A 87 35.75 -7.03 22.87
C GLU A 87 34.86 -7.91 21.97
N TYR A 88 33.58 -7.57 21.88
CA TYR A 88 32.64 -8.28 21.01
C TYR A 88 32.65 -7.80 19.55
N GLY A 89 33.63 -7.01 19.13
CA GLY A 89 33.86 -6.67 17.72
C GLY A 89 33.09 -5.46 17.20
N PHE A 90 32.61 -4.57 18.08
CA PHE A 90 32.01 -3.30 17.66
C PHE A 90 33.10 -2.27 17.34
N MET A 91 33.14 -1.82 16.09
CA MET A 91 33.99 -0.69 15.69
C MET A 91 33.62 0.61 16.42
N LYS A 92 34.60 1.51 16.61
CA LYS A 92 34.44 2.81 17.29
C LYS A 92 33.22 3.61 16.77
N TYR A 93 33.00 3.63 15.45
CA TYR A 93 31.85 4.32 14.87
C TYR A 93 30.50 3.70 15.26
N HIS A 94 30.42 2.37 15.45
CA HIS A 94 29.21 1.71 15.94
C HIS A 94 28.89 2.19 17.36
N ILE A 95 29.91 2.23 18.22
CA ILE A 95 29.81 2.66 19.62
C ILE A 95 29.37 4.14 19.68
N SER A 96 30.05 5.03 18.95
CA SER A 96 29.66 6.45 18.89
C SER A 96 28.25 6.64 18.33
N ARG A 97 27.80 5.84 17.36
CA ARG A 97 26.42 5.91 16.85
C ARG A 97 25.40 5.39 17.85
N LEU A 98 25.74 4.34 18.60
CA LEU A 98 24.89 3.77 19.65
C LEU A 98 24.73 4.73 20.83
N ILE A 99 25.82 5.29 21.35
CA ILE A 99 25.80 6.26 22.46
C ILE A 99 24.99 7.50 22.08
N ARG A 100 25.15 8.02 20.85
CA ARG A 100 24.38 9.18 20.38
C ARG A 100 22.87 8.94 20.40
N LYS A 101 22.45 7.71 20.06
CA LYS A 101 21.04 7.31 19.98
C LYS A 101 20.46 6.87 21.33
N ALA A 102 21.27 6.24 22.19
CA ALA A 102 20.92 5.81 23.54
C ALA A 102 22.03 6.17 24.55
N PRO A 103 22.12 7.44 24.97
CA PRO A 103 23.12 7.89 25.95
C PRO A 103 23.06 7.13 27.27
N GLN A 104 21.85 6.73 27.70
CA GLN A 104 21.61 5.99 28.94
C GLN A 104 22.31 4.63 29.00
N LEU A 105 22.76 4.11 27.85
CA LEU A 105 23.51 2.86 27.81
C LEU A 105 24.83 2.98 28.59
N LEU A 106 25.43 4.18 28.67
CA LEU A 106 26.65 4.44 29.44
C LEU A 106 26.50 4.22 30.95
N LEU A 107 25.26 4.30 31.46
CA LEU A 107 24.97 4.07 32.88
C LEU A 107 24.55 2.62 33.17
N ALA A 108 24.33 1.82 32.12
CA ALA A 108 23.85 0.46 32.24
C ALA A 108 24.94 -0.49 32.75
N ASN A 109 24.54 -1.60 33.37
CA ASN A 109 25.46 -2.69 33.65
C ASN A 109 25.61 -3.56 32.38
N PRO A 110 26.75 -3.55 31.68
CA PRO A 110 26.88 -4.20 30.38
C PRO A 110 26.78 -5.73 30.47
N THR A 111 27.24 -6.36 31.56
CA THR A 111 27.18 -7.81 31.76
C THR A 111 25.77 -8.32 32.03
N LYS A 112 24.92 -7.49 32.66
CA LYS A 112 23.50 -7.83 32.89
C LYS A 112 22.57 -7.39 31.77
N THR A 113 23.02 -6.51 30.88
CA THR A 113 22.16 -5.91 29.83
C THR A 113 22.56 -6.30 28.43
N LEU A 114 23.76 -5.94 27.96
CA LEU A 114 24.21 -6.14 26.58
C LEU A 114 24.72 -7.55 26.34
N LEU A 115 25.56 -8.06 27.25
CA LEU A 115 26.21 -9.36 27.12
C LEU A 115 25.20 -10.50 26.86
N PRO A 116 24.10 -10.66 27.64
CA PRO A 116 23.18 -11.77 27.43
C PRO A 116 22.40 -11.67 26.11
N LYS A 117 22.39 -10.49 25.47
CA LYS A 117 21.78 -10.28 24.14
C LYS A 117 22.76 -10.63 23.03
N ILE A 118 24.02 -10.20 23.16
CA ILE A 118 25.06 -10.49 22.16
C ILE A 118 25.31 -12.00 22.11
N GLU A 119 25.46 -12.65 23.26
CA GLU A 119 25.60 -14.11 23.35
C GLU A 119 24.40 -14.85 22.76
N PHE A 120 23.18 -14.38 23.07
CA PHE A 120 21.97 -14.98 22.51
C PHE A 120 21.90 -14.82 20.98
N LEU A 121 22.22 -13.64 20.45
CA LEU A 121 22.26 -13.43 18.99
C LEU A 121 23.34 -14.30 18.31
N ARG A 122 24.47 -14.54 18.98
CA ARG A 122 25.50 -15.47 18.52
C ARG A 122 25.08 -16.94 18.66
N SER A 123 24.18 -17.28 19.58
CA SER A 123 23.72 -18.66 19.74
C SER A 123 22.56 -19.02 18.80
N ILE A 124 21.74 -18.05 18.41
CA ILE A 124 20.64 -18.25 17.45
C ILE A 124 21.17 -18.11 16.01
N GLY A 125 21.05 -19.15 15.21
CA GLY A 125 21.66 -19.22 13.86
C GLY A 125 22.13 -20.62 13.47
N ALA A 126 22.23 -21.54 14.43
CA ALA A 126 22.61 -22.94 14.21
C ALA A 126 21.54 -23.81 13.52
N SER A 127 20.38 -23.25 13.15
CA SER A 127 19.24 -24.01 12.62
C SER A 127 18.86 -23.56 11.20
N GLY A 128 19.35 -24.26 10.17
CA GLY A 128 18.61 -24.35 8.90
C GLY A 128 19.37 -24.47 7.57
N SER A 129 20.67 -24.17 7.47
CA SER A 129 21.42 -24.34 6.21
C SER A 129 22.90 -24.70 6.45
N ILE A 130 23.60 -25.16 5.41
CA ILE A 130 24.96 -25.76 5.42
C ILE A 130 26.06 -24.88 6.09
N LEU A 131 25.80 -23.59 6.32
CA LEU A 131 26.67 -22.66 7.07
C LEU A 131 26.48 -22.79 8.61
N ARG A 132 26.55 -24.01 9.16
CA ARG A 132 26.08 -24.36 10.51
C ARG A 132 26.95 -23.96 11.69
N GLU A 133 28.15 -23.41 11.48
CA GLU A 133 29.10 -23.20 12.60
C GLU A 133 29.18 -21.78 13.13
N VAL A 134 28.57 -20.80 12.45
CA VAL A 134 28.66 -19.40 12.83
C VAL A 134 27.25 -18.90 13.07
N GLY A 135 26.93 -18.49 14.30
CA GLY A 135 25.68 -17.79 14.61
C GLY A 135 25.53 -16.48 13.83
N MET A 136 24.62 -15.60 14.27
CA MET A 136 24.41 -14.33 13.56
C MET A 136 25.75 -13.58 13.35
N PRO A 137 26.10 -13.20 12.09
CA PRO A 137 27.34 -12.50 11.81
C PRO A 137 27.49 -11.22 12.66
N GLN A 138 28.70 -10.94 13.12
CA GLN A 138 28.97 -9.78 13.99
C GLN A 138 28.55 -8.45 13.35
N SER A 139 28.62 -8.34 12.02
CA SER A 139 28.13 -7.17 11.27
C SER A 139 26.62 -6.95 11.42
N ILE A 140 25.82 -8.02 11.41
CA ILE A 140 24.36 -7.96 11.60
C ILE A 140 24.03 -7.64 13.06
N ILE A 141 24.71 -8.26 14.02
CA ILE A 141 24.56 -7.96 15.45
C ILE A 141 24.83 -6.47 15.71
N SER A 142 25.95 -5.98 15.19
CA SER A 142 26.35 -4.57 15.34
C SER A 142 25.30 -3.65 14.73
N TYR A 143 24.85 -3.93 13.51
CA TYR A 143 23.83 -3.16 12.84
C TYR A 143 22.50 -3.15 13.62
N LEU A 144 22.05 -4.31 14.11
CA LEU A 144 20.80 -4.47 14.85
C LEU A 144 20.75 -3.58 16.10
N LEU A 145 21.79 -3.65 16.94
CA LEU A 145 21.85 -2.87 18.18
C LEU A 145 22.00 -1.37 17.90
N VAL A 146 22.76 -0.99 16.88
CA VAL A 146 22.99 0.41 16.48
C VAL A 146 21.75 1.04 15.82
N GLN A 147 20.98 0.29 15.04
CA GLN A 147 19.76 0.83 14.43
C GLN A 147 18.62 0.95 15.43
N ASN A 148 18.55 0.03 16.40
CA ASN A 148 17.44 -0.07 17.35
C ASN A 148 17.94 0.13 18.80
N PRO A 149 18.29 1.36 19.20
CA PRO A 149 18.86 1.67 20.51
C PRO A 149 17.96 1.23 21.69
N TYR A 150 16.63 1.27 21.51
CA TYR A 150 15.68 0.77 22.51
C TYR A 150 15.88 -0.73 22.80
N ILE A 151 16.21 -1.51 21.78
CA ILE A 151 16.43 -2.96 21.91
C ILE A 151 17.70 -3.23 22.72
N ALA A 152 18.75 -2.44 22.52
CA ALA A 152 19.98 -2.54 23.31
C ALA A 152 19.72 -2.36 24.82
N CYS A 153 18.82 -1.43 25.18
CA CYS A 153 18.48 -1.13 26.57
C CYS A 153 17.35 -2.01 27.16
N MET A 154 16.71 -2.88 26.37
CA MET A 154 15.60 -3.73 26.82
C MET A 154 16.06 -4.80 27.83
N LYS A 155 15.17 -5.26 28.72
CA LYS A 155 15.43 -6.44 29.57
C LYS A 155 15.74 -7.68 28.70
N PRO A 156 16.77 -8.49 29.03
CA PRO A 156 17.16 -9.66 28.23
C PRO A 156 16.02 -10.66 27.96
N ALA A 157 15.16 -10.93 28.95
CA ALA A 157 14.03 -11.85 28.77
C ALA A 157 13.04 -11.37 27.70
N LYS A 158 12.68 -10.08 27.72
CA LYS A 158 11.80 -9.47 26.71
C LYS A 158 12.45 -9.47 25.32
N PHE A 159 13.77 -9.25 25.26
CA PHE A 159 14.52 -9.31 24.01
C PHE A 159 14.45 -10.71 23.38
N ARG A 160 14.68 -11.77 24.17
CA ARG A 160 14.59 -13.16 23.71
C ARG A 160 13.20 -13.51 23.18
N GLN A 161 12.16 -13.14 23.92
CA GLN A 161 10.77 -13.32 23.48
C GLN A 161 10.48 -12.62 22.15
N LEU A 162 10.96 -11.38 22.00
CA LEU A 162 10.76 -10.60 20.79
C LEU A 162 11.47 -11.25 19.59
N VAL A 163 12.72 -11.68 19.78
CA VAL A 163 13.49 -12.35 18.72
C VAL A 163 12.84 -13.67 18.29
N ASN A 164 12.43 -14.51 19.24
CA ASN A 164 11.74 -15.76 18.94
C ASN A 164 10.45 -15.51 18.15
N LYS A 165 9.68 -14.49 18.54
CA LYS A 165 8.49 -14.08 17.77
C LYS A 165 8.81 -13.69 16.33
N VAL A 166 9.93 -13.01 16.07
CA VAL A 166 10.33 -12.65 14.70
C VAL A 166 10.74 -13.89 13.89
N ILE A 167 11.38 -14.86 14.54
CA ILE A 167 11.73 -16.16 13.95
C ILE A 167 10.46 -16.97 13.63
N GLU A 168 9.50 -17.02 14.55
CA GLU A 168 8.20 -17.71 14.36
C GLU A 168 7.40 -17.15 13.18
N ILE A 169 7.44 -15.82 12.97
CA ILE A 169 6.82 -15.18 11.79
C ILE A 169 7.53 -15.61 10.48
N GLY A 170 8.77 -16.11 10.57
CA GLY A 170 9.54 -16.65 9.45
C GLY A 170 10.49 -15.67 8.79
N PHE A 171 11.01 -14.67 9.53
CA PHE A 171 12.09 -13.83 9.03
C PHE A 171 13.44 -14.54 9.13
N ASP A 172 14.24 -14.38 8.08
CA ASP A 172 15.59 -14.89 8.00
C ASP A 172 16.56 -14.02 8.82
N LEU A 173 17.19 -14.63 9.83
CA LEU A 173 18.16 -14.00 10.73
C LEU A 173 19.34 -13.34 10.01
N LEU A 174 19.68 -13.81 8.80
CA LEU A 174 20.81 -13.31 8.02
C LEU A 174 20.45 -12.13 7.11
N LYS A 175 19.16 -11.76 7.04
CA LYS A 175 18.70 -10.64 6.20
C LYS A 175 18.49 -9.38 7.04
N PHE A 176 18.79 -8.23 6.45
CA PHE A 176 18.52 -6.93 7.08
C PHE A 176 17.03 -6.74 7.42
N THR A 177 16.12 -7.42 6.71
CA THR A 177 14.68 -7.42 6.99
C THR A 177 14.35 -7.93 8.39
N PHE A 178 15.14 -8.86 8.95
CA PHE A 178 15.00 -9.29 10.34
C PHE A 178 15.23 -8.14 11.31
N THR A 179 16.31 -7.37 11.13
CA THR A 179 16.65 -6.25 12.03
C THR A 179 15.57 -5.17 12.02
N HIS A 180 14.94 -4.94 10.86
CA HIS A 180 13.87 -3.98 10.71
C HIS A 180 12.54 -4.53 11.29
N ALA A 181 12.23 -5.81 11.07
CA ALA A 181 11.09 -6.48 11.69
C ALA A 181 11.16 -6.45 13.22
N LEU A 182 12.33 -6.73 13.77
CA LEU A 182 12.59 -6.69 15.20
C LEU A 182 12.37 -5.28 15.78
N GLY A 183 12.92 -4.26 15.12
CA GLY A 183 12.69 -2.84 15.47
C GLY A 183 11.23 -2.41 15.35
N PHE A 184 10.49 -2.97 14.39
CA PHE A 184 9.06 -2.71 14.27
C PHE A 184 8.28 -3.34 15.44
N LEU A 185 8.49 -4.64 15.67
CA LEU A 185 7.78 -5.43 16.68
C LEU A 185 8.12 -5.00 18.11
N SER A 186 9.27 -4.34 18.34
CA SER A 186 9.58 -3.75 19.64
C SER A 186 8.64 -2.60 20.03
N ARG A 187 7.77 -2.14 19.11
CA ARG A 187 6.74 -1.11 19.35
C ARG A 187 5.34 -1.77 19.41
N PRO A 188 4.98 -2.43 20.53
CA PRO A 188 3.78 -3.28 20.60
C PRO A 188 2.49 -2.52 20.29
N ASN A 189 2.37 -1.27 20.73
CA ASN A 189 1.18 -0.45 20.49
C ASN A 189 0.95 -0.19 18.99
N VAL A 190 2.03 0.10 18.24
CA VAL A 190 1.94 0.32 16.79
C VAL A 190 1.57 -0.97 16.10
N TRP A 191 2.22 -2.09 16.44
CA TRP A 191 1.91 -3.41 15.91
C TRP A 191 0.43 -3.76 16.10
N GLN A 192 -0.10 -3.65 17.34
CA GLN A 192 -1.49 -3.99 17.65
C GLN A 192 -2.48 -3.11 16.90
N GLN A 193 -2.20 -1.81 16.77
CA GLN A 193 -3.04 -0.92 15.97
C GLN A 193 -3.08 -1.33 14.49
N ARG A 194 -1.94 -1.73 13.90
CA ARG A 194 -1.89 -2.18 12.50
C ARG A 194 -2.64 -3.47 12.28
N ILE A 195 -2.42 -4.46 13.16
CA ILE A 195 -3.12 -5.74 13.11
C ILE A 195 -4.63 -5.54 13.18
N LYS A 196 -5.11 -4.70 14.11
CA LYS A 196 -6.54 -4.41 14.26
C LYS A 196 -7.15 -3.83 12.97
N VAL A 197 -6.46 -2.89 12.32
CA VAL A 197 -6.95 -2.25 11.08
C VAL A 197 -6.99 -3.24 9.91
N TYR A 198 -5.99 -4.12 9.80
CA TYR A 198 -5.99 -5.14 8.77
C TYR A 198 -7.09 -6.19 9.01
N LYS A 199 -7.28 -6.63 10.26
CA LYS A 199 -8.39 -7.51 10.64
C LYS A 199 -9.75 -6.89 10.34
N SER A 200 -9.96 -5.62 10.66
CA SER A 200 -11.19 -4.90 10.31
C SER A 200 -11.38 -4.70 8.81
N SER A 201 -10.33 -4.89 8.01
CA SER A 201 -10.37 -4.85 6.54
C SER A 201 -10.57 -6.25 5.91
N GLY A 202 -10.87 -7.27 6.73
CA GLY A 202 -11.19 -8.62 6.27
C GLY A 202 -10.01 -9.59 6.16
N LEU A 203 -8.83 -9.25 6.71
CA LEU A 203 -7.67 -10.15 6.72
C LEU A 203 -7.64 -11.03 7.97
N SER A 204 -7.31 -12.30 7.78
CA SER A 204 -6.92 -13.21 8.87
C SER A 204 -5.54 -12.85 9.43
N GLU A 205 -5.21 -13.36 10.62
CA GLU A 205 -3.89 -13.10 11.22
C GLU A 205 -2.75 -13.69 10.38
N ASP A 206 -2.93 -14.89 9.85
CA ASP A 206 -1.93 -15.57 9.01
C ASP A 206 -1.63 -14.79 7.72
N GLU A 207 -2.66 -14.23 7.08
CA GLU A 207 -2.48 -13.39 5.89
C GLU A 207 -1.73 -12.09 6.21
N ILE A 208 -1.94 -11.51 7.40
CA ILE A 208 -1.20 -10.33 7.83
C ILE A 208 0.26 -10.67 8.09
N LEU A 209 0.54 -11.79 8.76
CA LEU A 209 1.91 -12.27 8.99
C LEU A 209 2.62 -12.57 7.66
N LEU A 210 1.91 -13.18 6.71
CA LEU A 210 2.42 -13.42 5.35
C LEU A 210 2.75 -12.12 4.62
N ALA A 211 1.85 -11.12 4.68
CA ALA A 211 2.05 -9.81 4.08
C ALA A 211 3.25 -9.08 4.70
N PHE A 212 3.36 -9.08 6.03
CA PHE A 212 4.45 -8.47 6.77
C PHE A 212 5.80 -9.11 6.43
N ARG A 213 5.84 -10.45 6.33
CA ARG A 213 7.04 -11.19 5.92
C ARG A 213 7.46 -10.88 4.48
N LYS A 214 6.51 -10.79 3.56
CA LYS A 214 6.79 -10.45 2.15
C LYS A 214 7.26 -9.01 1.98
N PHE A 215 6.69 -8.08 2.73
CA PHE A 215 6.97 -6.66 2.57
C PHE A 215 6.77 -5.88 3.87
N LEU A 216 7.87 -5.67 4.59
CA LEU A 216 7.84 -5.09 5.92
C LEU A 216 7.13 -3.72 6.01
N LEU A 217 7.33 -2.88 5.00
CA LEU A 217 6.88 -1.48 5.03
C LEU A 217 5.35 -1.35 5.00
N CYS A 218 4.59 -2.42 4.73
CA CYS A 218 3.13 -2.36 4.82
C CYS A 218 2.68 -2.03 6.25
N MET A 219 3.43 -2.46 7.27
CA MET A 219 3.12 -2.17 8.68
C MET A 219 3.58 -0.76 9.12
N ASP A 220 4.52 -0.15 8.41
CA ASP A 220 4.98 1.23 8.67
C ASP A 220 3.99 2.30 8.17
N LEU A 221 3.02 1.91 7.33
CA LEU A 221 2.01 2.83 6.81
C LEU A 221 1.17 3.44 7.94
N SER A 222 0.61 4.63 7.72
CA SER A 222 -0.36 5.20 8.65
C SER A 222 -1.68 4.44 8.58
N VAL A 223 -2.41 4.38 9.71
CA VAL A 223 -3.76 3.80 9.77
C VAL A 223 -4.64 4.39 8.66
N LYS A 224 -4.65 5.72 8.53
CA LYS A 224 -5.41 6.44 7.49
C LYS A 224 -5.08 5.95 6.08
N LYS A 225 -3.80 5.70 5.77
CA LYS A 225 -3.38 5.23 4.45
C LYS A 225 -3.80 3.79 4.20
N ILE A 226 -3.64 2.91 5.19
CA ILE A 226 -4.09 1.52 5.10
C ILE A 226 -5.61 1.49 4.88
N THR A 227 -6.39 2.17 5.71
CA THR A 227 -7.86 2.20 5.61
C THR A 227 -8.32 2.72 4.25
N LYS A 228 -7.77 3.85 3.77
CA LYS A 228 -8.16 4.41 2.46
C LYS A 228 -7.83 3.49 1.29
N ASN A 229 -6.65 2.88 1.31
CA ASN A 229 -6.23 2.00 0.22
C ASN A 229 -6.98 0.67 0.25
N MET A 230 -7.20 0.09 1.43
CA MET A 230 -8.01 -1.11 1.61
C MET A 230 -9.46 -0.89 1.20
N ASP A 231 -10.09 0.21 1.60
CA ASP A 231 -11.46 0.55 1.19
C ASP A 231 -11.60 0.61 -0.34
N PHE A 232 -10.65 1.27 -1.01
CA PHE A 232 -10.70 1.35 -2.46
C PHE A 232 -10.49 -0.01 -3.13
N LEU A 233 -9.50 -0.79 -2.70
CA LEU A 233 -9.18 -2.08 -3.34
C LEU A 233 -10.23 -3.16 -3.04
N VAL A 234 -10.66 -3.28 -1.80
CA VAL A 234 -11.62 -4.31 -1.38
C VAL A 234 -13.05 -3.88 -1.69
N ASN A 235 -13.49 -2.73 -1.18
CA ASN A 235 -14.91 -2.35 -1.28
C ASN A 235 -15.27 -1.78 -2.66
N LYS A 236 -14.41 -0.93 -3.25
CA LYS A 236 -14.74 -0.27 -4.54
C LYS A 236 -14.32 -1.08 -5.77
N MET A 237 -13.23 -1.83 -5.66
CA MET A 237 -12.70 -2.66 -6.76
C MET A 237 -13.07 -4.13 -6.64
N GLY A 238 -13.61 -4.58 -5.50
CA GLY A 238 -14.07 -5.95 -5.29
C GLY A 238 -12.95 -6.97 -5.16
N TRP A 239 -11.72 -6.56 -4.82
CA TRP A 239 -10.62 -7.49 -4.61
C TRP A 239 -10.81 -8.25 -3.30
N LEU A 240 -10.39 -9.51 -3.26
CA LEU A 240 -10.33 -10.24 -2.01
C LEU A 240 -9.22 -9.65 -1.12
N PRO A 241 -9.44 -9.45 0.19
CA PRO A 241 -8.40 -9.00 1.11
C PRO A 241 -7.13 -9.85 1.00
N ALA A 242 -7.29 -11.17 0.87
CA ALA A 242 -6.22 -12.14 0.65
C ALA A 242 -5.28 -11.77 -0.54
N ASP A 243 -5.83 -11.26 -1.63
CA ASP A 243 -5.05 -10.87 -2.81
C ASP A 243 -4.19 -9.63 -2.54
N VAL A 244 -4.73 -8.69 -1.75
CA VAL A 244 -3.97 -7.53 -1.29
C VAL A 244 -2.81 -7.97 -0.38
N ALA A 245 -3.04 -8.95 0.51
CA ALA A 245 -2.00 -9.51 1.36
C ALA A 245 -0.94 -10.32 0.60
N ARG A 246 -1.27 -10.88 -0.57
CA ARG A 246 -0.28 -11.51 -1.47
C ARG A 246 0.64 -10.49 -2.13
N ALA A 247 0.17 -9.25 -2.33
CA ALA A 247 0.89 -8.14 -2.96
C ALA A 247 0.87 -6.84 -2.11
N PRO A 248 1.38 -6.87 -0.86
CA PRO A 248 1.22 -5.80 0.13
C PRO A 248 1.84 -4.45 -0.27
N CYS A 249 2.80 -4.45 -1.20
CA CYS A 249 3.42 -3.22 -1.72
C CYS A 249 2.42 -2.28 -2.40
N VAL A 250 1.26 -2.79 -2.87
CA VAL A 250 0.21 -1.97 -3.48
C VAL A 250 -0.28 -0.89 -2.52
N LEU A 251 -0.31 -1.17 -1.21
CA LEU A 251 -0.77 -0.25 -0.18
C LEU A 251 0.20 0.93 0.04
N CYS A 252 1.45 0.83 -0.43
CA CYS A 252 2.43 1.91 -0.28
C CYS A 252 2.29 2.98 -1.34
N TYR A 253 1.62 2.70 -2.45
CA TYR A 253 1.41 3.68 -3.51
C TYR A 253 0.41 4.78 -3.10
N SER A 254 0.47 5.91 -3.79
CA SER A 254 -0.56 6.96 -3.66
C SER A 254 -1.87 6.44 -4.25
N LEU A 255 -2.94 6.59 -3.47
CA LEU A 255 -4.28 6.21 -3.90
C LEU A 255 -4.64 6.92 -5.20
N GLU A 256 -4.62 8.25 -5.16
CA GLU A 256 -5.10 9.13 -6.21
C GLU A 256 -4.17 9.12 -7.43
N LYS A 257 -2.85 9.14 -7.21
CA LYS A 257 -1.89 9.26 -8.32
C LYS A 257 -1.54 7.94 -9.00
N ARG A 258 -1.69 6.80 -8.32
CA ARG A 258 -1.17 5.52 -8.83
C ARG A 258 -2.15 4.35 -8.73
N ILE A 259 -2.86 4.19 -7.61
CA ILE A 259 -3.76 3.04 -7.43
C ILE A 259 -5.03 3.23 -8.28
N VAL A 260 -5.72 4.36 -8.12
CA VAL A 260 -6.99 4.63 -8.84
C VAL A 260 -6.79 4.59 -10.36
N PRO A 261 -5.81 5.29 -10.97
CA PRO A 261 -5.67 5.28 -12.42
C PRO A 261 -5.43 3.87 -12.98
N ARG A 262 -4.59 3.08 -12.31
CA ARG A 262 -4.29 1.70 -12.75
C ARG A 262 -5.48 0.76 -12.56
N CYS A 263 -6.18 0.87 -11.45
CA CYS A 263 -7.38 0.06 -11.19
C CYS A 263 -8.52 0.39 -12.18
N SER A 264 -8.67 1.65 -12.58
CA SER A 264 -9.62 2.04 -13.63
C SER A 264 -9.32 1.36 -14.96
N VAL A 265 -8.04 1.27 -15.36
CA VAL A 265 -7.64 0.53 -16.56
C VAL A 265 -7.97 -0.96 -16.43
N VAL A 266 -7.60 -1.59 -15.31
CA VAL A 266 -7.92 -3.01 -15.06
C VAL A 266 -9.42 -3.27 -15.12
N LYS A 267 -10.23 -2.36 -14.57
CA LYS A 267 -11.71 -2.46 -14.63
C LYS A 267 -12.21 -2.44 -16.08
N VAL A 268 -11.67 -1.55 -16.92
CA VAL A 268 -12.02 -1.49 -18.35
C VAL A 268 -11.61 -2.77 -19.07
N LEU A 269 -10.41 -3.29 -18.80
CA LEU A 269 -9.92 -4.52 -19.43
C LEU A 269 -10.75 -5.75 -19.04
N LEU A 270 -11.05 -5.92 -17.75
CA LEU A 270 -11.90 -7.01 -17.27
C LEU A 270 -13.32 -6.93 -17.85
N LEU A 271 -13.87 -5.72 -18.01
CA LEU A 271 -15.15 -5.54 -18.68
C LEU A 271 -15.08 -5.92 -20.16
N LYS A 272 -14.04 -5.49 -20.88
CA LYS A 272 -13.84 -5.86 -22.29
C LYS A 272 -13.72 -7.37 -22.47
N GLU A 273 -12.92 -8.03 -21.62
CA GLU A 273 -12.74 -9.49 -21.67
C GLU A 273 -14.03 -10.24 -21.29
N SER A 274 -14.77 -9.74 -20.30
CA SER A 274 -16.05 -10.34 -19.91
C SER A 274 -17.10 -10.22 -21.02
N ILE A 275 -17.13 -9.09 -21.73
CA ILE A 275 -18.02 -8.87 -22.88
C ILE A 275 -17.59 -9.78 -24.04
N SER A 276 -16.29 -9.87 -24.37
CA SER A 276 -15.81 -10.72 -25.46
C SER A 276 -15.99 -12.23 -25.21
N LYS A 277 -16.04 -12.66 -23.94
CA LYS A 277 -16.40 -14.05 -23.59
C LYS A 277 -17.88 -14.35 -23.83
N LYS A 278 -18.76 -13.37 -23.57
CA LYS A 278 -20.22 -13.54 -23.70
C LYS A 278 -20.72 -13.34 -25.12
N VAL A 279 -20.00 -12.57 -25.92
CA VAL A 279 -20.44 -12.13 -27.23
C VAL A 279 -19.29 -12.30 -28.22
N LYS A 280 -19.54 -13.06 -29.28
CA LYS A 280 -18.64 -13.17 -30.43
C LYS A 280 -19.38 -12.73 -31.68
N PHE A 281 -18.77 -11.83 -32.45
CA PHE A 281 -19.25 -11.42 -33.76
C PHE A 281 -18.05 -11.25 -34.69
N GLU A 282 -18.22 -11.61 -35.97
CA GLU A 282 -17.15 -11.66 -36.97
C GLU A 282 -16.87 -10.29 -37.60
N SER A 283 -17.86 -9.39 -37.60
CA SER A 283 -17.78 -8.04 -38.15
C SER A 283 -18.43 -7.01 -37.23
N PRO A 284 -17.91 -5.77 -37.14
CA PRO A 284 -18.53 -4.68 -36.40
C PRO A 284 -19.85 -4.18 -37.01
N ASP A 285 -20.20 -4.54 -38.25
CA ASP A 285 -21.35 -3.98 -38.96
C ASP A 285 -22.67 -4.11 -38.19
N LYS A 286 -22.94 -5.28 -37.60
CA LYS A 286 -24.14 -5.53 -36.79
C LYS A 286 -24.13 -4.75 -35.46
N PRO A 287 -23.07 -4.86 -34.64
CA PRO A 287 -22.87 -4.02 -33.46
C PRO A 287 -23.08 -2.52 -33.72
N ASP A 288 -22.47 -2.01 -34.79
CA ASP A 288 -22.51 -0.58 -35.11
C ASP A 288 -23.91 -0.16 -35.55
N ALA A 289 -24.62 -1.00 -36.32
CA ALA A 289 -26.01 -0.77 -36.65
C ALA A 289 -26.93 -0.75 -35.41
N VAL A 290 -26.70 -1.64 -34.43
CA VAL A 290 -27.42 -1.62 -33.14
C VAL A 290 -27.15 -0.31 -32.39
N VAL A 291 -25.89 0.11 -32.28
CA VAL A 291 -25.51 1.35 -31.59
C VAL A 291 -26.08 2.57 -32.32
N SER A 292 -26.08 2.57 -33.66
CA SER A 292 -26.66 3.63 -34.48
C SER A 292 -28.15 3.79 -34.22
N ILE A 293 -28.94 2.71 -34.33
CA ILE A 293 -30.38 2.78 -34.09
C ILE A 293 -30.67 3.27 -32.66
N LEU A 294 -29.96 2.77 -31.65
CA LEU A 294 -30.17 3.25 -30.27
C LEU A 294 -29.85 4.74 -30.12
N THR A 295 -28.81 5.22 -30.79
CA THR A 295 -28.44 6.64 -30.79
C THR A 295 -29.51 7.49 -31.51
N ASP A 296 -30.04 7.01 -32.64
CA ASP A 296 -31.09 7.69 -33.41
C ASP A 296 -32.41 7.82 -32.62
N TYR A 297 -32.67 6.88 -31.71
CA TYR A 297 -33.80 6.93 -30.77
C TYR A 297 -33.52 7.78 -29.51
N GLY A 298 -32.38 8.47 -29.46
CA GLY A 298 -32.06 9.47 -28.45
C GLY A 298 -31.39 8.93 -27.19
N LEU A 299 -30.82 7.71 -27.21
CA LEU A 299 -30.02 7.21 -26.09
C LEU A 299 -28.64 7.86 -26.09
N THR A 300 -28.14 8.19 -24.90
CA THR A 300 -26.78 8.70 -24.75
C THR A 300 -25.76 7.56 -24.85
N LYS A 301 -24.50 7.88 -25.18
CA LYS A 301 -23.38 6.92 -25.11
C LYS A 301 -23.27 6.25 -23.74
N TYR A 302 -23.64 6.97 -22.68
CA TYR A 302 -23.67 6.44 -21.32
C TYR A 302 -24.76 5.37 -21.14
N ASP A 303 -25.98 5.63 -21.63
CA ASP A 303 -27.10 4.68 -21.55
C ASP A 303 -26.82 3.41 -22.35
N ILE A 304 -26.28 3.55 -23.57
CA ILE A 304 -25.91 2.44 -24.45
C ILE A 304 -24.83 1.56 -23.78
N SER A 305 -23.78 2.18 -23.22
CA SER A 305 -22.74 1.47 -22.48
C SER A 305 -23.30 0.69 -21.28
N ARG A 306 -24.25 1.29 -20.55
CA ARG A 306 -24.90 0.65 -19.41
C ARG A 306 -25.78 -0.53 -19.82
N LEU A 307 -26.50 -0.42 -20.94
CA LEU A 307 -27.33 -1.50 -21.50
C LEU A 307 -26.50 -2.70 -21.95
N ILE A 308 -25.44 -2.46 -22.74
CA ILE A 308 -24.54 -3.51 -23.23
C ILE A 308 -23.86 -4.24 -22.06
N LYS A 309 -23.54 -3.52 -20.97
CA LYS A 309 -22.95 -4.13 -19.77
C LYS A 309 -23.91 -5.11 -19.08
N ARG A 310 -25.21 -4.82 -19.05
CA ARG A 310 -26.23 -5.65 -18.38
C ARG A 310 -26.71 -6.79 -19.27
N SER A 311 -26.86 -6.54 -20.57
CA SER A 311 -27.21 -7.54 -21.57
C SER A 311 -26.25 -7.47 -22.78
N PRO A 312 -25.10 -8.15 -22.72
CA PRO A 312 -24.13 -8.14 -23.82
C PRO A 312 -24.69 -8.69 -25.14
N GLU A 313 -25.60 -9.67 -25.06
CA GLU A 313 -26.33 -10.28 -26.19
C GLU A 313 -27.06 -9.25 -27.07
N LEU A 314 -27.41 -8.08 -26.51
CA LEU A 314 -28.08 -6.99 -27.24
C LEU A 314 -27.33 -6.61 -28.53
N ILE A 315 -26.00 -6.68 -28.51
CA ILE A 315 -25.17 -6.28 -29.64
C ILE A 315 -25.21 -7.29 -30.81
N LEU A 316 -25.76 -8.48 -30.57
CA LEU A 316 -26.02 -9.51 -31.59
C LEU A 316 -27.44 -9.44 -32.15
N ALA A 317 -28.32 -8.63 -31.54
CA ALA A 317 -29.72 -8.54 -31.94
C ALA A 317 -29.84 -8.00 -33.37
N ASN A 318 -30.85 -8.48 -34.11
CA ASN A 318 -31.14 -7.94 -35.43
C ASN A 318 -31.69 -6.50 -35.29
N PRO A 319 -31.02 -5.48 -35.83
CA PRO A 319 -31.43 -4.08 -35.63
C PRO A 319 -32.84 -3.81 -36.17
N THR A 320 -33.17 -4.33 -37.34
CA THR A 320 -34.44 -4.06 -38.03
C THR A 320 -35.56 -4.99 -37.60
N LYS A 321 -35.28 -6.28 -37.41
CA LYS A 321 -36.32 -7.28 -37.08
C LYS A 321 -36.64 -7.38 -35.60
N THR A 322 -35.70 -7.04 -34.72
CA THR A 322 -35.84 -7.29 -33.27
C THR A 322 -35.89 -6.00 -32.47
N LEU A 323 -35.01 -5.05 -32.75
CA LEU A 323 -34.92 -3.80 -31.98
C LEU A 323 -35.94 -2.77 -32.44
N LEU A 324 -36.03 -2.54 -33.76
CA LEU A 324 -36.88 -1.50 -34.32
C LEU A 324 -38.36 -1.61 -33.92
N PRO A 325 -39.05 -2.78 -33.98
CA PRO A 325 -40.45 -2.87 -33.60
C PRO A 325 -40.69 -2.52 -32.12
N LYS A 326 -39.76 -2.91 -31.25
CA LYS A 326 -39.79 -2.62 -29.81
C LYS A 326 -39.62 -1.13 -29.54
N LEU A 327 -38.70 -0.47 -30.26
CA LEU A 327 -38.41 0.95 -30.10
C LEU A 327 -39.54 1.83 -30.65
N GLU A 328 -40.12 1.45 -31.80
CA GLU A 328 -41.26 2.13 -32.40
C GLU A 328 -42.50 2.07 -31.49
N PHE A 329 -42.75 0.92 -30.90
CA PHE A 329 -43.83 0.75 -29.93
C PHE A 329 -43.63 1.63 -28.69
N LEU A 330 -42.44 1.64 -28.11
CA LEU A 330 -42.13 2.50 -26.96
C LEU A 330 -42.34 3.98 -27.31
N ARG A 331 -41.91 4.40 -28.50
CA ARG A 331 -42.16 5.75 -29.00
C ARG A 331 -43.66 6.02 -29.13
N SER A 332 -44.46 5.06 -29.62
CA SER A 332 -45.91 5.20 -29.78
C SER A 332 -46.66 5.41 -28.46
N ILE A 333 -46.15 4.86 -27.35
CA ILE A 333 -46.73 5.03 -26.01
C ILE A 333 -46.12 6.22 -25.25
N GLY A 334 -45.31 7.05 -25.91
CA GLY A 334 -44.73 8.27 -25.33
C GLY A 334 -43.39 8.11 -24.59
N VAL A 335 -42.66 7.01 -24.82
CA VAL A 335 -41.32 6.77 -24.24
C VAL A 335 -40.25 7.19 -25.25
N SER A 336 -39.47 8.24 -24.93
CA SER A 336 -38.39 8.74 -25.79
C SER A 336 -37.21 9.30 -25.00
N GLY A 337 -36.05 9.45 -25.65
CA GLY A 337 -34.86 10.12 -25.08
C GLY A 337 -34.33 9.45 -23.80
N SER A 338 -34.03 10.23 -22.76
CA SER A 338 -33.52 9.72 -21.49
C SER A 338 -34.50 8.79 -20.76
N ILE A 339 -35.80 8.97 -20.97
CA ILE A 339 -36.85 8.11 -20.43
C ILE A 339 -36.77 6.72 -21.06
N LEU A 340 -36.42 6.63 -22.35
CA LEU A 340 -36.24 5.35 -23.03
C LEU A 340 -35.08 4.55 -22.42
N GLY A 341 -33.93 5.17 -22.14
CA GLY A 341 -32.81 4.51 -21.45
C GLY A 341 -33.16 3.98 -20.05
N GLN A 342 -34.05 4.66 -19.32
CA GLN A 342 -34.55 4.20 -18.01
C GLN A 342 -35.56 3.05 -18.14
N THR A 343 -36.51 3.16 -19.07
CA THR A 343 -37.52 2.13 -19.33
C THR A 343 -36.91 0.84 -19.87
N LEU A 344 -35.92 0.94 -20.76
CA LEU A 344 -35.16 -0.21 -21.29
C LEU A 344 -34.32 -0.94 -20.24
N PHE A 345 -34.01 -0.27 -19.12
CA PHE A 345 -33.26 -0.88 -18.01
C PHE A 345 -34.15 -1.75 -17.11
N GLY A 346 -35.42 -1.35 -16.91
CA GLY A 346 -36.38 -2.05 -16.07
C GLY A 346 -37.11 -3.19 -16.80
N ILE A 347 -37.42 -3.00 -18.09
CA ILE A 347 -38.08 -4.04 -18.87
C ILE A 347 -37.01 -4.90 -19.52
N LEU A 348 -37.06 -6.22 -19.30
CA LEU A 348 -36.29 -7.23 -20.02
C LEU A 348 -36.69 -7.32 -21.51
N LEU A 349 -36.91 -6.18 -22.18
CA LEU A 349 -37.42 -6.04 -23.53
C LEU A 349 -36.64 -6.89 -24.52
N PHE A 350 -35.35 -7.09 -24.31
CA PHE A 350 -34.48 -7.84 -25.22
C PHE A 350 -34.44 -9.35 -24.95
N ALA A 351 -34.90 -9.80 -23.78
CA ALA A 351 -34.95 -11.23 -23.42
C ALA A 351 -36.23 -11.93 -23.94
N TYR A 352 -37.28 -11.16 -24.25
CA TYR A 352 -38.59 -11.72 -24.57
C TYR A 352 -39.08 -11.32 -25.98
N SER A 353 -39.96 -12.16 -26.53
CA SER A 353 -40.65 -11.89 -27.80
C SER A 353 -41.54 -10.65 -27.66
N PHE A 354 -41.42 -9.73 -28.63
CA PHE A 354 -42.19 -8.49 -28.67
C PHE A 354 -43.70 -8.78 -28.75
N GLU A 355 -44.07 -9.62 -29.71
CA GLU A 355 -45.46 -9.98 -29.98
C GLU A 355 -46.08 -10.81 -28.85
N LEU A 356 -45.32 -11.77 -28.30
CA LEU A 356 -45.90 -12.76 -27.39
C LEU A 356 -45.89 -12.34 -25.92
N ARG A 357 -45.12 -11.31 -25.54
CA ARG A 357 -45.02 -10.89 -24.13
C ARG A 357 -45.19 -9.39 -23.95
N ILE A 358 -44.44 -8.57 -24.69
CA ILE A 358 -44.42 -7.12 -24.43
C ILE A 358 -45.77 -6.46 -24.73
N ILE A 359 -46.38 -6.78 -25.88
CA ILE A 359 -47.69 -6.23 -26.27
C ILE A 359 -48.81 -6.68 -25.31
N PRO A 360 -48.98 -8.00 -25.02
CA PRO A 360 -49.99 -8.46 -24.06
C PRO A 360 -49.86 -7.81 -22.67
N CYS A 361 -48.64 -7.71 -22.15
CA CYS A 361 -48.39 -7.12 -20.83
C CYS A 361 -48.77 -5.64 -20.77
N TYR A 362 -48.43 -4.89 -21.83
CA TYR A 362 -48.85 -3.50 -21.94
C TYR A 362 -50.37 -3.38 -22.01
N ASN A 363 -51.05 -4.24 -22.77
CA ASN A 363 -52.51 -4.21 -22.88
C ASN A 363 -53.20 -4.46 -21.53
N ILE A 364 -52.67 -5.38 -20.71
CA ILE A 364 -53.16 -5.62 -19.35
C ILE A 364 -52.94 -4.38 -18.46
N LEU A 365 -51.74 -3.80 -18.48
CA LEU A 365 -51.47 -2.59 -17.70
C LEU A 365 -52.33 -1.41 -18.17
N LYS A 366 -52.59 -1.32 -19.48
CA LYS A 366 -53.43 -0.29 -20.07
C LYS A 366 -54.90 -0.48 -19.68
N SER A 367 -55.40 -1.72 -19.59
CA SER A 367 -56.78 -1.97 -19.15
C SER A 367 -56.99 -1.55 -17.69
N VAL A 368 -56.01 -1.77 -16.82
CA VAL A 368 -56.08 -1.39 -15.40
C VAL A 368 -55.85 0.11 -15.19
N LEU A 369 -54.86 0.70 -15.87
CA LEU A 369 -54.43 2.08 -15.61
C LEU A 369 -55.13 3.11 -16.50
N VAL A 370 -55.80 2.66 -17.57
CA VAL A 370 -56.63 3.45 -18.52
C VAL A 370 -55.86 4.55 -19.28
N SER A 371 -54.58 4.76 -19.00
CA SER A 371 -53.76 5.83 -19.59
C SER A 371 -52.32 5.39 -19.83
N ASP A 372 -51.83 5.63 -21.04
CA ASP A 372 -50.44 5.33 -21.44
C ASP A 372 -49.42 6.06 -20.57
N VAL A 373 -49.72 7.28 -20.15
CA VAL A 373 -48.87 8.06 -19.24
C VAL A 373 -48.74 7.36 -17.88
N LYS A 374 -49.83 6.77 -17.37
CA LYS A 374 -49.81 6.03 -16.10
C LYS A 374 -49.06 4.70 -16.26
N VAL A 375 -49.25 4.00 -17.38
CA VAL A 375 -48.50 2.77 -17.71
C VAL A 375 -47.00 3.06 -17.76
N VAL A 376 -46.59 4.09 -18.50
CA VAL A 376 -45.17 4.49 -18.59
C VAL A 376 -44.58 4.88 -17.24
N LYS A 377 -45.33 5.58 -16.38
CA LYS A 377 -44.89 5.87 -15.00
C LYS A 377 -44.70 4.59 -14.19
N SER A 378 -45.60 3.62 -14.29
CA SER A 378 -45.45 2.32 -13.62
C SER A 378 -44.26 1.53 -14.15
N LEU A 379 -44.04 1.51 -15.46
CA LEU A 379 -42.89 0.85 -16.10
C LEU A 379 -41.54 1.43 -15.62
N LYS A 380 -41.48 2.72 -15.27
CA LYS A 380 -40.28 3.33 -14.68
C LYS A 380 -39.98 2.82 -13.27
N CYS A 381 -41.02 2.53 -12.48
CA CYS A 381 -40.88 2.12 -11.07
C CYS A 381 -40.56 0.63 -10.91
N ILE A 382 -40.77 -0.19 -11.93
CA ILE A 382 -40.42 -1.62 -11.93
C ILE A 382 -38.93 -1.74 -12.29
N SER A 383 -38.05 -1.26 -11.42
CA SER A 383 -36.60 -1.30 -11.66
C SER A 383 -35.93 -2.59 -11.16
N GLU A 384 -36.63 -3.45 -10.41
CA GLU A 384 -35.98 -4.58 -9.71
C GLU A 384 -36.83 -5.86 -9.57
N ILE A 385 -38.11 -5.86 -9.94
CA ILE A 385 -38.96 -7.06 -9.91
C ILE A 385 -38.97 -7.66 -11.31
N ASP A 386 -38.75 -8.97 -11.42
CA ASP A 386 -38.90 -9.68 -12.70
C ASP A 386 -40.30 -9.39 -13.23
N PHE A 387 -40.38 -8.64 -14.32
CA PHE A 387 -41.63 -8.17 -14.91
C PHE A 387 -42.61 -9.34 -15.14
N CYS A 388 -42.09 -10.54 -15.40
CA CYS A 388 -42.86 -11.79 -15.48
C CYS A 388 -43.47 -12.21 -14.14
N SER A 389 -42.71 -12.15 -13.04
CA SER A 389 -43.21 -12.47 -11.69
C SER A 389 -44.29 -11.50 -11.20
N LEU A 390 -44.21 -10.22 -11.59
CA LEU A 390 -45.25 -9.24 -11.27
C LEU A 390 -46.55 -9.55 -12.05
N LEU A 391 -46.43 -9.98 -13.31
CA LEU A 391 -47.58 -10.33 -14.14
C LEU A 391 -48.26 -11.61 -13.71
N GLU A 392 -47.51 -12.68 -13.41
CA GLU A 392 -48.10 -13.91 -12.84
C GLU A 392 -48.88 -13.59 -11.57
N ASN A 393 -48.32 -12.75 -10.69
CA ASN A 393 -48.99 -12.33 -9.46
C ASN A 393 -50.19 -11.40 -9.68
N MET A 394 -50.21 -10.59 -10.75
CA MET A 394 -51.35 -9.73 -11.07
C MET A 394 -52.46 -10.49 -11.80
N LEU A 395 -52.12 -11.42 -12.69
CA LEU A 395 -53.08 -12.31 -13.37
C LEU A 395 -53.76 -13.24 -12.37
N LEU A 396 -53.00 -13.83 -11.43
CA LEU A 396 -53.53 -14.67 -10.34
C LEU A 396 -54.43 -13.91 -9.37
N LYS A 397 -54.31 -12.58 -9.25
CA LYS A 397 -55.10 -11.75 -8.32
C LYS A 397 -56.34 -11.11 -8.95
N LEU A 398 -56.45 -11.12 -10.28
CA LEU A 398 -57.53 -10.43 -11.01
C LEU A 398 -58.55 -11.39 -11.65
N ASP A 399 -58.41 -12.72 -11.47
CA ASP A 399 -59.25 -13.75 -12.12
C ASP A 399 -59.42 -13.54 -13.64
N LEU A 400 -58.40 -12.96 -14.29
CA LEU A 400 -58.37 -12.78 -15.73
C LEU A 400 -57.65 -13.98 -16.33
N THR A 401 -58.42 -15.02 -16.70
CA THR A 401 -57.92 -16.11 -17.53
C THR A 401 -57.68 -15.61 -18.96
N LEU A 402 -56.42 -15.67 -19.43
CA LEU A 402 -56.03 -16.01 -20.81
C LEU A 402 -54.55 -16.36 -20.86
#